data_AF-W7B0J4-F1
#
_entry.id   AF-W7B0J4-F1
#
_cell.length_a   1.000
_cell.length_b   1.000
_cell.length_c   1.000
_cell.angle_alpha   90.00
_cell.angle_beta   90.00
_cell.angle_gamma   90.00
#
_symmetry.space_group_name_H-M   'P 1'
#
loop_
_entity.id
_entity.type
_entity.pdbx_description
1 polymer ?
#
loop_
_entity_poly.entity_id
_entity_poly.type
_entity_poly.pdbx_seq_one_letter_code
_entity_poly.pdbx_strand_id
1 'polypeptide(L)'
;MIEQALQIEIPFDEIGFLTMFLTAEVVDSMFVSSEAQVEVLVLMHGRSTATSMVETVQELLSIETGTAIDMPLTMDVKTMYEKVKNRVLKLDPQKGLLILSDMGSLASFGNMLVEELGIRTKTVTMTSTPVVLEAIRKASLGRGLEDIYQSCQQLFENKYKAHALRAKPVKNAVVLTCFTGEGVAEQLRKRIAPIIDESKVEIIILQFLHKDAFRERIDQLKEEFHILAIMGSVEFEYQDIPFFSALEVFSDDGLDIAKRIISDEVPYEKLIASLSGNLKAVDSVEDLVYFLRKLISELQIQLNLILEPGVDIGMILHMAFLIERMRLGAVDREFPDLNEFAKKHLVEMQVTQQMMENVEREYQITVPQSEIAYLTQMMLANRVEA
;
A
#
# COMPACT_ATOMS: atom_id res chain seq x y z
N MET A 1 -1.38 11.69 -39.30
CA MET A 1 -0.95 10.29 -39.54
C MET A 1 -1.90 9.26 -38.91
N ILE A 2 -2.49 9.48 -37.72
CA ILE A 2 -3.47 8.55 -37.11
C ILE A 2 -4.79 8.49 -37.89
N GLU A 3 -5.39 9.65 -38.21
CA GLU A 3 -6.66 9.73 -38.96
C GLU A 3 -6.59 9.03 -40.33
N GLN A 4 -5.48 9.19 -41.04
CA GLN A 4 -5.25 8.54 -42.33
C GLN A 4 -5.01 7.02 -42.20
N ALA A 5 -4.33 6.58 -41.14
CA ALA A 5 -4.05 5.16 -40.92
C ALA A 5 -5.28 4.38 -40.47
N LEU A 6 -6.16 5.02 -39.69
CA LEU A 6 -7.35 4.40 -39.11
C LEU A 6 -8.65 4.77 -39.83
N GLN A 7 -8.59 5.68 -40.81
CA GLN A 7 -9.75 6.21 -41.54
C GLN A 7 -10.86 6.75 -40.63
N ILE A 8 -10.46 7.41 -39.54
CA ILE A 8 -11.36 8.08 -38.61
C ILE A 8 -11.05 9.58 -38.60
N GLU A 9 -12.08 10.41 -38.51
CA GLU A 9 -11.93 11.84 -38.18
C GLU A 9 -11.92 11.98 -36.66
N ILE A 10 -10.84 12.56 -36.12
CA ILE A 10 -10.74 12.83 -34.69
C ILE A 10 -11.43 14.18 -34.43
N PRO A 11 -12.45 14.23 -33.56
CA PRO A 11 -13.12 15.49 -33.21
C PRO A 11 -12.14 16.53 -32.67
N PHE A 12 -12.39 17.81 -32.95
CA PHE A 12 -11.50 18.92 -32.54
C PHE A 12 -11.23 18.96 -31.02
N ASP A 13 -12.24 18.57 -30.23
CA ASP A 13 -12.14 18.53 -28.77
C ASP A 13 -11.18 17.41 -28.30
N GLU A 14 -11.18 16.26 -28.99
CA GLU A 14 -10.26 15.15 -28.72
C GLU A 14 -8.83 15.45 -29.14
N ILE A 15 -8.65 16.25 -30.20
CA ILE A 15 -7.32 16.78 -30.56
C ILE A 15 -6.76 17.58 -29.38
N GLY A 16 -7.60 18.38 -28.70
CA GLY A 16 -7.24 19.10 -27.48
C GLY A 16 -6.79 18.17 -26.36
N PHE A 17 -7.55 17.10 -26.08
CA PHE A 17 -7.19 16.11 -25.05
C PHE A 17 -5.93 15.33 -25.39
N LEU A 18 -5.80 14.82 -26.62
CA LEU A 18 -4.60 14.11 -27.07
C LEU A 18 -3.39 15.04 -27.05
N THR A 19 -3.56 16.30 -27.45
CA THR A 19 -2.51 17.31 -27.33
C THR A 19 -2.15 17.52 -25.87
N MET A 20 -3.12 17.67 -24.96
CA MET A 20 -2.86 17.81 -23.52
C MET A 20 -2.12 16.58 -22.96
N PHE A 21 -2.50 15.35 -23.30
CA PHE A 21 -1.81 14.14 -22.82
C PHE A 21 -0.39 14.01 -23.38
N LEU A 22 -0.20 14.29 -24.67
CA LEU A 22 1.10 14.20 -25.33
C LEU A 22 2.03 15.37 -24.97
N THR A 23 1.45 16.53 -24.64
CA THR A 23 2.21 17.74 -24.26
C THR A 23 2.30 17.93 -22.75
N ALA A 24 1.55 17.21 -21.92
CA ALA A 24 1.67 17.30 -20.46
C ALA A 24 3.10 17.02 -19.97
N GLU A 25 3.85 16.17 -20.68
CA GLU A 25 5.28 15.94 -20.44
C GLU A 25 6.20 16.94 -21.18
N VAL A 26 5.71 17.58 -22.24
CA VAL A 26 6.47 18.54 -23.07
C VAL A 26 6.39 19.97 -22.53
N VAL A 27 5.30 20.35 -21.87
CA VAL A 27 5.11 21.69 -21.28
C VAL A 27 6.06 21.90 -20.09
N ASP A 28 6.38 20.83 -19.34
CA ASP A 28 7.44 20.87 -18.32
C ASP A 28 8.85 20.98 -18.93
N SER A 29 9.08 20.45 -20.14
CA SER A 29 10.40 20.48 -20.80
C SER A 29 10.66 21.73 -21.66
N MET A 30 9.62 22.45 -22.10
CA MET A 30 9.76 23.67 -22.92
C MET A 30 10.30 24.90 -22.18
N PHE A 31 10.34 24.86 -20.83
CA PHE A 31 10.88 25.94 -20.00
C PHE A 31 12.22 25.63 -19.32
N VAL A 32 12.87 24.49 -19.64
CA VAL A 32 14.17 24.15 -19.02
C VAL A 32 15.31 24.85 -19.76
N SER A 33 15.31 26.18 -19.74
CA SER A 33 16.50 26.98 -20.05
C SER A 33 17.31 27.18 -18.77
N SER A 34 18.47 26.52 -18.66
CA SER A 34 19.58 26.87 -17.77
C SER A 34 19.27 27.02 -16.26
N GLU A 35 18.23 26.39 -15.74
CA GLU A 35 18.07 26.31 -14.28
C GLU A 35 18.88 25.16 -13.71
N ALA A 36 19.61 25.40 -12.61
CA ALA A 36 20.31 24.36 -11.87
C ALA A 36 19.34 23.21 -11.55
N GLN A 37 19.75 21.96 -11.76
CA GLN A 37 18.95 20.77 -11.49
C GLN A 37 19.36 20.14 -10.15
N VAL A 38 18.58 19.18 -9.68
CA VAL A 38 18.99 18.34 -8.55
C VAL A 38 20.11 17.43 -9.03
N GLU A 39 21.23 17.42 -8.31
CA GLU A 39 22.34 16.53 -8.63
C GLU A 39 22.08 15.14 -8.04
N VAL A 40 22.31 14.09 -8.85
CA VAL A 40 22.17 12.69 -8.42
C VAL A 40 23.55 12.06 -8.31
N LEU A 41 23.88 11.58 -7.11
CA LEU A 41 25.16 10.94 -6.80
C LEU A 41 24.95 9.50 -6.34
N VAL A 42 25.42 8.55 -7.13
CA VAL A 42 25.35 7.11 -6.85
C VAL A 42 26.66 6.65 -6.19
N LEU A 43 26.56 6.08 -4.99
CA LEU A 43 27.67 5.61 -4.17
C LEU A 43 27.49 4.12 -3.89
N MET A 44 28.41 3.27 -4.33
CA MET A 44 28.29 1.82 -4.14
C MET A 44 29.61 1.20 -3.72
N HIS A 45 29.53 0.14 -2.94
CA HIS A 45 30.66 -0.75 -2.73
C HIS A 45 30.98 -1.52 -4.01
N GLY A 46 32.26 -1.87 -4.17
CA GLY A 46 32.76 -2.60 -5.32
C GLY A 46 33.62 -1.74 -6.23
N ARG A 47 33.95 -2.27 -7.41
CA ARG A 47 34.89 -1.62 -8.33
C ARG A 47 34.19 -0.75 -9.38
N SER A 48 32.95 -1.08 -9.73
CA SER A 48 32.25 -0.48 -10.87
C SER A 48 30.72 -0.59 -10.75
N THR A 49 30.18 -0.86 -9.56
CA THR A 49 28.74 -1.05 -9.36
C THR A 49 27.98 0.26 -9.59
N ALA A 50 28.45 1.35 -8.97
CA ALA A 50 27.85 2.67 -9.14
C ALA A 50 28.03 3.14 -10.58
N THR A 51 29.25 3.03 -11.10
CA THR A 51 29.58 3.47 -12.47
C THR A 51 28.74 2.74 -13.50
N SER A 52 28.66 1.40 -13.42
CA SER A 52 27.88 0.60 -14.36
C SER A 52 26.38 0.94 -14.32
N MET A 53 25.80 1.19 -13.13
CA MET A 53 24.40 1.58 -13.03
C MET A 53 24.13 2.95 -13.67
N VAL A 54 25.00 3.94 -13.44
CA VAL A 54 24.85 5.28 -14.01
C VAL A 54 25.04 5.26 -15.52
N GLU A 55 26.09 4.59 -16.03
CA GLU A 55 26.33 4.45 -17.47
C GLU A 55 25.13 3.80 -18.18
N THR A 56 24.58 2.73 -17.61
CA THR A 56 23.39 2.05 -18.16
C THR A 56 22.21 3.03 -18.28
N VAL A 57 21.96 3.83 -17.24
CA VAL A 57 20.84 4.79 -17.23
C VAL A 57 21.08 5.96 -18.18
N GLN A 58 22.31 6.45 -18.25
CA GLN A 58 22.72 7.51 -19.17
C GLN A 58 22.53 7.10 -20.62
N GLU A 59 22.90 5.86 -20.97
CA GLU A 59 22.68 5.31 -22.31
C GLU A 59 21.18 5.13 -22.61
N LEU A 60 20.40 4.60 -21.66
CA LEU A 60 18.95 4.43 -21.81
C LEU A 60 18.20 5.75 -22.03
N LEU A 61 18.63 6.83 -21.38
CA LEU A 61 18.00 8.15 -21.46
C LEU A 61 18.66 9.10 -22.46
N SER A 62 19.82 8.71 -23.04
CA SER A 62 20.64 9.55 -23.91
C SER A 62 21.00 10.91 -23.27
N ILE A 63 21.44 10.88 -22.01
CA ILE A 63 21.84 12.07 -21.22
C ILE A 63 23.17 11.83 -20.50
N GLU A 64 23.89 12.90 -20.16
CA GLU A 64 25.19 12.83 -19.47
C GLU A 64 25.10 13.15 -17.96
N THR A 65 23.89 13.38 -17.44
CA THR A 65 23.66 13.73 -16.03
C THR A 65 23.77 12.52 -15.10
N GLY A 66 24.09 12.77 -13.83
CA GLY A 66 24.30 11.73 -12.82
C GLY A 66 25.78 11.41 -12.62
N THR A 67 26.21 11.32 -11.36
CA THR A 67 27.59 11.03 -10.99
C THR A 67 27.66 9.70 -10.24
N ALA A 68 28.65 8.87 -10.55
CA ALA A 68 28.95 7.65 -9.81
C ALA A 68 30.29 7.76 -9.06
N ILE A 69 30.36 7.15 -7.87
CA ILE A 69 31.63 6.89 -7.17
C ILE A 69 31.58 5.49 -6.57
N ASP A 70 32.50 4.64 -7.03
CA ASP A 70 32.72 3.31 -6.49
C ASP A 70 33.69 3.33 -5.30
N MET A 71 33.38 2.51 -4.29
CA MET A 71 34.20 2.24 -3.11
C MET A 71 34.73 0.80 -3.15
N PRO A 72 35.94 0.56 -3.69
CA PRO A 72 36.59 -0.75 -3.60
C PRO A 72 36.79 -1.17 -2.14
N LEU A 73 36.73 -2.47 -1.85
CA LEU A 73 36.93 -2.98 -0.48
C LEU A 73 38.30 -2.65 0.14
N THR A 74 39.28 -2.26 -0.68
CA THR A 74 40.61 -1.80 -0.24
C THR A 74 40.63 -0.33 0.19
N MET A 75 39.54 0.42 -0.02
CA MET A 75 39.40 1.83 0.34
C MET A 75 38.72 1.95 1.70
N ASP A 76 39.23 2.81 2.58
CA ASP A 76 38.59 3.13 3.84
C ASP A 76 37.47 4.17 3.67
N VAL A 77 36.51 4.15 4.60
CA VAL A 77 35.32 5.01 4.60
C VAL A 77 35.68 6.50 4.61
N LYS A 78 36.73 6.89 5.33
CA LYS A 78 37.12 8.30 5.46
C LYS A 78 37.67 8.82 4.14
N THR A 79 38.54 8.05 3.48
CA THR A 79 39.05 8.35 2.15
C THR A 79 37.91 8.45 1.12
N MET A 80 36.92 7.56 1.22
CA MET A 80 35.72 7.62 0.37
C MET A 80 34.91 8.90 0.62
N TYR A 81 34.67 9.27 1.88
CA TYR A 81 33.96 10.51 2.23
C TYR A 81 34.67 11.76 1.69
N GLU A 82 35.99 11.86 1.84
CA GLU A 82 36.77 12.97 1.28
C GLU A 82 36.67 13.04 -0.25
N LYS A 83 36.64 11.89 -0.93
CA LYS A 83 36.44 11.84 -2.39
C LYS A 83 35.04 12.35 -2.77
N VAL A 84 34.00 11.93 -2.03
CA VAL A 84 32.62 12.39 -2.20
C VAL A 84 32.52 13.89 -1.98
N LYS A 85 33.06 14.40 -0.86
CA LYS A 85 33.07 15.82 -0.51
C LYS A 85 33.70 16.68 -1.60
N ASN A 86 34.88 16.30 -2.07
CA ASN A 86 35.57 17.00 -3.17
C ASN A 86 34.77 16.96 -4.48
N ARG A 87 34.02 15.88 -4.74
CA ARG A 87 33.15 15.79 -5.92
C ARG A 87 31.94 16.70 -5.80
N VAL A 88 31.28 16.72 -4.64
CA VAL A 88 30.11 17.56 -4.36
C VAL A 88 30.45 19.04 -4.45
N LEU A 89 31.61 19.46 -3.92
CA LEU A 89 32.08 20.85 -4.06
C LEU A 89 32.30 21.28 -5.52
N LYS A 90 32.65 20.35 -6.41
CA LYS A 90 32.78 20.62 -7.85
C LYS A 90 31.45 20.62 -8.59
N LEU A 91 30.45 19.90 -8.06
CA LEU A 91 29.10 19.85 -8.64
C LEU A 91 28.30 21.12 -8.30
N ASP A 92 28.57 21.76 -7.15
CA ASP A 92 27.83 22.92 -6.63
C ASP A 92 26.30 22.77 -6.73
N PRO A 93 25.72 21.77 -6.04
CA PRO A 93 24.32 21.38 -6.22
C PRO A 93 23.34 22.40 -5.60
N GLN A 94 23.01 23.46 -6.35
CA GLN A 94 22.19 24.57 -5.84
C GLN A 94 20.73 24.17 -5.53
N LYS A 95 20.14 23.23 -6.30
CA LYS A 95 18.80 22.69 -6.00
C LYS A 95 18.82 21.50 -5.04
N GLY A 96 19.99 21.12 -4.55
CA GLY A 96 20.20 20.02 -3.60
C GLY A 96 20.76 18.76 -4.26
N LEU A 97 21.12 17.80 -3.41
CA LEU A 97 21.82 16.57 -3.79
C LEU A 97 21.03 15.34 -3.35
N LEU A 98 20.69 14.47 -4.29
CA LEU A 98 20.16 13.15 -4.01
C LEU A 98 21.31 12.14 -4.00
N ILE A 99 21.50 11.46 -2.89
CA ILE A 99 22.49 10.40 -2.73
C ILE A 99 21.78 9.06 -2.82
N LEU A 100 22.23 8.20 -3.74
CA LEU A 100 21.76 6.85 -3.89
C LEU A 100 22.85 5.88 -3.46
N SER A 101 22.60 5.09 -2.42
CA SER A 101 23.58 4.17 -1.84
C SER A 101 23.07 2.73 -1.78
N ASP A 102 23.99 1.77 -1.71
CA ASP A 102 23.68 0.38 -1.39
C ASP A 102 23.40 0.21 0.11
N MET A 103 24.44 0.38 0.94
CA MET A 103 24.43 -0.02 2.34
C MET A 103 25.52 0.67 3.18
N GLY A 104 25.49 0.41 4.49
CA GLY A 104 26.55 0.73 5.43
C GLY A 104 26.79 2.23 5.59
N SER A 105 28.05 2.59 5.84
CA SER A 105 28.45 3.98 6.15
C SER A 105 28.23 4.99 5.03
N LEU A 106 28.03 4.55 3.78
CA LEU A 106 27.72 5.45 2.67
C LEU A 106 26.36 6.15 2.86
N ALA A 107 25.43 5.52 3.58
CA ALA A 107 24.12 6.08 3.85
C ALA A 107 24.18 7.36 4.72
N SER A 108 25.17 7.47 5.62
CA SER A 108 25.30 8.61 6.53
C SER A 108 26.00 9.82 5.90
N PHE A 109 26.60 9.68 4.70
CA PHE A 109 27.33 10.78 4.06
C PHE A 109 26.44 11.97 3.74
N GLY A 110 25.16 11.76 3.44
CA GLY A 110 24.20 12.85 3.22
C GLY A 110 24.11 13.78 4.43
N ASN A 111 23.89 13.23 5.63
CA ASN A 111 23.81 14.02 6.86
C ASN A 111 25.11 14.77 7.15
N MET A 112 26.25 14.11 6.94
CA MET A 112 27.56 14.74 7.12
C MET A 112 27.78 15.92 6.17
N LEU A 113 27.37 15.79 4.90
CA LEU A 113 27.45 16.88 3.92
C LEU A 113 26.51 18.05 4.26
N VAL A 114 25.34 17.77 4.82
CA VAL A 114 24.42 18.81 5.33
C VAL A 114 25.08 19.58 6.47
N GLU A 115 25.66 18.88 7.44
CA GLU A 115 26.29 19.49 8.62
C GLU A 115 27.56 20.27 8.26
N GLU A 116 28.42 19.72 7.41
CA GLU A 116 29.71 20.32 7.08
C GLU A 116 29.65 21.41 6.00
N LEU A 117 28.78 21.27 5.00
CA LEU A 117 28.73 22.15 3.83
C LEU A 117 27.43 22.95 3.72
N GLY A 118 26.41 22.65 4.52
CA GLY A 118 25.09 23.31 4.43
C GLY A 118 24.31 22.94 3.17
N ILE A 119 24.73 21.91 2.43
CA ILE A 119 24.09 21.46 1.20
C ILE A 119 22.88 20.62 1.57
N ARG A 120 21.70 20.93 1.01
CA ARG A 120 20.50 20.12 1.21
C ARG A 120 20.67 18.77 0.55
N THR A 121 20.59 17.69 1.33
CA THR A 121 20.71 16.32 0.80
C THR A 121 19.53 15.44 1.20
N LYS A 122 19.28 14.40 0.40
CA LYS A 122 18.44 13.25 0.76
C LYS A 122 19.17 11.98 0.36
N THR A 123 19.06 10.93 1.16
CA THR A 123 19.72 9.65 0.89
C THR A 123 18.72 8.53 0.75
N VAL A 124 18.80 7.78 -0.35
CA VAL A 124 18.10 6.52 -0.58
C VAL A 124 19.09 5.38 -0.44
N THR A 125 18.76 4.37 0.38
CA THR A 125 19.56 3.16 0.57
C THR A 125 18.99 2.00 -0.25
N MET A 126 19.69 0.86 -0.29
CA MET A 126 19.30 -0.33 -1.06
C MET A 126 19.05 -0.04 -2.55
N THR A 127 19.79 0.92 -3.10
CA THR A 127 19.58 1.40 -4.47
C THR A 127 19.78 0.29 -5.49
N SER A 128 18.88 0.25 -6.48
CA SER A 128 18.96 -0.64 -7.64
C SER A 128 18.85 0.17 -8.94
N THR A 129 19.20 -0.43 -10.08
CA THR A 129 19.19 0.25 -11.39
C THR A 129 17.86 0.98 -11.70
N PRO A 130 16.66 0.42 -11.42
CA PRO A 130 15.40 1.15 -11.62
C PRO A 130 15.26 2.42 -10.77
N VAL A 131 15.82 2.41 -9.55
CA VAL A 131 15.81 3.59 -8.66
C VAL A 131 16.74 4.67 -9.20
N VAL A 132 17.92 4.27 -9.72
CA VAL A 132 18.86 5.20 -10.40
C VAL A 132 18.20 5.79 -11.65
N LEU A 133 17.52 4.96 -12.45
CA LEU A 133 16.79 5.40 -13.64
C LEU A 133 15.75 6.47 -13.30
N GLU A 134 14.89 6.20 -12.33
CA GLU A 134 13.83 7.13 -11.94
C GLU A 134 14.39 8.43 -11.36
N ALA A 135 15.43 8.34 -10.53
CA ALA A 135 16.09 9.51 -9.96
C ALA A 135 16.68 10.43 -11.03
N ILE A 136 17.50 9.88 -11.94
CA ILE A 136 18.16 10.67 -12.98
C ILE A 136 17.12 11.21 -13.98
N ARG A 137 16.12 10.41 -14.35
CA ARG A 137 15.02 10.84 -15.24
C ARG A 137 14.25 12.02 -14.66
N LYS A 138 13.87 11.99 -13.38
CA LYS A 138 13.14 13.11 -12.76
C LYS A 138 14.03 14.32 -12.50
N ALA A 139 15.30 14.11 -12.19
CA ALA A 139 16.27 15.20 -12.06
C ALA A 139 16.46 15.94 -13.40
N SER A 140 16.58 15.23 -14.53
CA SER A 140 16.72 15.83 -15.86
C SER A 140 15.46 16.60 -16.30
N LEU A 141 14.29 16.19 -15.81
CA LEU A 141 13.02 16.93 -15.94
C LEU A 141 12.90 18.15 -15.01
N GLY A 142 13.92 18.46 -14.20
CA GLY A 142 13.94 19.63 -13.32
C GLY A 142 13.06 19.49 -12.07
N ARG A 143 12.67 18.27 -11.69
CA ARG A 143 11.83 18.02 -10.51
C ARG A 143 12.59 18.33 -9.21
N GLY A 144 11.85 18.70 -8.16
CA GLY A 144 12.42 19.06 -6.87
C GLY A 144 12.95 17.85 -6.10
N LEU A 145 13.96 18.07 -5.25
CA LEU A 145 14.65 17.01 -4.48
C LEU A 145 13.69 16.10 -3.69
N GLU A 146 12.67 16.68 -3.04
CA GLU A 146 11.71 15.90 -2.24
C GLU A 146 10.82 15.01 -3.12
N ASP A 147 10.34 15.50 -4.25
CA ASP A 147 9.49 14.73 -5.17
C ASP A 147 10.28 13.55 -5.77
N ILE A 148 11.54 13.79 -6.16
CA ILE A 148 12.43 12.72 -6.65
C ILE A 148 12.64 11.68 -5.53
N TYR A 149 12.94 12.12 -4.32
CA TYR A 149 13.16 11.25 -3.16
C TYR A 149 11.95 10.35 -2.87
N GLN A 150 10.74 10.92 -2.81
CA GLN A 150 9.50 10.17 -2.57
C GLN A 150 9.22 9.16 -3.68
N SER A 151 9.47 9.53 -4.94
CA SER A 151 9.29 8.64 -6.08
C SER A 151 10.21 7.42 -6.01
N CYS A 152 11.47 7.63 -5.61
CA CYS A 152 12.41 6.55 -5.37
C CYS A 152 11.95 5.61 -4.25
N GLN A 153 11.37 6.14 -3.15
CA GLN A 153 10.84 5.30 -2.07
C GLN A 153 9.64 4.46 -2.49
N GLN A 154 8.70 5.03 -3.26
CA GLN A 154 7.53 4.31 -3.73
C GLN A 154 7.88 3.11 -4.62
N LEU A 155 9.00 3.15 -5.36
CA LEU A 155 9.49 1.99 -6.11
C LEU A 155 9.84 0.81 -5.20
N PHE A 156 10.31 1.06 -3.98
CA PHE A 156 10.54 -0.01 -3.00
C PHE A 156 9.22 -0.54 -2.45
N GLU A 157 8.31 0.32 -2.04
CA GLU A 157 6.99 -0.08 -1.50
C GLU A 157 6.20 -0.94 -2.48
N ASN A 158 6.20 -0.58 -3.76
CA ASN A 158 5.54 -1.34 -4.81
C ASN A 158 6.19 -2.72 -5.03
N LYS A 159 7.49 -2.83 -4.79
CA LYS A 159 8.24 -4.10 -4.86
C LYS A 159 7.91 -5.03 -3.69
N TYR A 160 7.74 -4.49 -2.48
CA TYR A 160 7.29 -5.26 -1.31
C TYR A 160 5.83 -5.71 -1.46
N LYS A 161 4.95 -4.86 -2.01
CA LYS A 161 3.58 -5.27 -2.37
C LYS A 161 3.55 -6.38 -3.41
N ALA A 162 4.45 -6.34 -4.40
CA ALA A 162 4.57 -7.40 -5.42
C ALA A 162 5.21 -8.70 -4.91
N HIS A 163 6.11 -8.65 -3.91
CA HIS A 163 6.74 -9.83 -3.31
C HIS A 163 5.96 -10.47 -2.17
N ALA A 164 5.07 -9.73 -1.49
CA ALA A 164 4.12 -10.28 -0.53
C ALA A 164 3.17 -11.33 -1.16
N LEU A 165 3.08 -11.37 -2.49
CA LEU A 165 2.27 -12.33 -3.24
C LEU A 165 2.90 -13.74 -3.37
N ARG A 166 4.12 -13.99 -2.85
CA ARG A 166 4.75 -15.33 -2.89
C ARG A 166 5.64 -15.64 -1.68
N ALA A 167 5.06 -16.15 -0.59
CA ALA A 167 5.73 -17.07 0.34
C ALA A 167 4.71 -17.97 1.07
N LYS A 168 5.06 -19.26 1.21
CA LYS A 168 4.25 -20.37 1.75
C LYS A 168 4.39 -20.47 3.30
N PRO A 169 3.59 -21.33 3.96
CA PRO A 169 2.81 -21.00 5.14
C PRO A 169 3.67 -20.51 6.29
N VAL A 170 3.47 -19.24 6.62
CA VAL A 170 3.99 -18.63 7.83
C VAL A 170 3.06 -19.08 8.96
N LYS A 171 3.57 -19.63 10.06
CA LYS A 171 2.68 -20.00 11.19
C LYS A 171 1.96 -18.74 11.65
N ASN A 172 0.68 -18.85 11.96
CA ASN A 172 -0.07 -17.70 12.47
C ASN A 172 0.39 -17.38 13.89
N ALA A 173 0.40 -16.10 14.24
CA ALA A 173 0.67 -15.67 15.60
C ALA A 173 -0.25 -14.54 16.06
N VAL A 174 -0.52 -14.52 17.37
CA VAL A 174 -1.14 -13.40 18.08
C VAL A 174 -0.14 -12.86 19.07
N VAL A 175 0.13 -11.56 19.02
CA VAL A 175 1.09 -10.91 19.91
C VAL A 175 0.36 -10.30 21.10
N LEU A 176 0.72 -10.71 22.31
CA LEU A 176 0.22 -10.12 23.55
C LEU A 176 1.29 -9.21 24.15
N THR A 177 0.94 -7.97 24.49
CA THR A 177 1.91 -6.98 24.96
C THR A 177 1.49 -6.28 26.24
N CYS A 178 2.47 -6.08 27.14
CA CYS A 178 2.32 -5.22 28.32
C CYS A 178 3.68 -4.63 28.73
N PHE A 179 3.68 -3.57 29.54
CA PHE A 179 4.91 -2.86 29.93
C PHE A 179 5.97 -3.74 30.59
N THR A 180 5.56 -4.66 31.47
CA THR A 180 6.46 -5.51 32.26
C THR A 180 6.56 -6.94 31.73
N GLY A 181 5.76 -7.31 30.73
CA GLY A 181 5.65 -8.70 30.24
C GLY A 181 4.96 -9.66 31.21
N GLU A 182 4.52 -9.17 32.37
CA GLU A 182 3.92 -9.95 33.45
C GLU A 182 2.60 -9.30 33.93
N GLY A 183 1.64 -10.12 34.36
CA GLY A 183 0.33 -9.66 34.84
C GLY A 183 -0.72 -9.61 33.73
N VAL A 184 -0.89 -8.46 33.07
CA VAL A 184 -1.97 -8.25 32.07
C VAL A 184 -1.80 -9.17 30.86
N ALA A 185 -0.58 -9.33 30.33
CA ALA A 185 -0.35 -10.23 29.19
C ALA A 185 -0.67 -11.69 29.51
N GLU A 186 -0.39 -12.16 30.72
CA GLU A 186 -0.76 -13.51 31.16
C GLU A 186 -2.26 -13.67 31.41
N GLN A 187 -2.95 -12.62 31.87
CA GLN A 187 -4.41 -12.63 31.93
C GLN A 187 -5.05 -12.64 30.54
N LEU A 188 -4.50 -11.88 29.59
CA LEU A 188 -4.92 -11.91 28.19
C LEU A 188 -4.71 -13.31 27.59
N ARG A 189 -3.55 -13.93 27.86
CA ARG A 189 -3.28 -15.31 27.42
C ARG A 189 -4.32 -16.29 27.95
N LYS A 190 -4.68 -16.23 29.23
CA LYS A 190 -5.71 -17.11 29.81
C LYS A 190 -7.09 -16.90 29.20
N ARG A 191 -7.39 -15.69 28.75
CA ARG A 191 -8.66 -15.35 28.09
C ARG A 191 -8.70 -15.80 26.64
N ILE A 192 -7.56 -15.70 25.95
CA ILE A 192 -7.42 -15.97 24.52
C ILE A 192 -7.09 -17.45 24.21
N ALA A 193 -6.26 -18.12 25.01
CA ALA A 193 -5.87 -19.52 24.79
C ALA A 193 -7.06 -20.49 24.59
N PRO A 194 -8.19 -20.40 25.33
CA PRO A 194 -9.35 -21.27 25.13
C PRO A 194 -10.10 -21.07 23.81
N ILE A 195 -9.91 -19.93 23.14
CA ILE A 195 -10.60 -19.59 21.89
C ILE A 195 -9.71 -19.77 20.66
N ILE A 196 -8.42 -20.02 20.85
CA ILE A 196 -7.44 -20.24 19.78
C ILE A 196 -7.12 -21.73 19.66
N ASP A 197 -7.01 -22.23 18.43
CA ASP A 197 -6.36 -23.51 18.16
C ASP A 197 -4.84 -23.35 18.24
N GLU A 198 -4.26 -23.63 19.42
CA GLU A 198 -2.81 -23.52 19.68
C GLU A 198 -1.94 -24.40 18.76
N SER A 199 -2.53 -25.35 18.02
CA SER A 199 -1.81 -26.13 17.01
C SER A 199 -1.57 -25.37 15.70
N LYS A 200 -2.33 -24.28 15.46
CA LYS A 200 -2.30 -23.46 14.24
C LYS A 200 -1.84 -22.03 14.47
N VAL A 201 -2.11 -21.47 15.65
CA VAL A 201 -1.80 -20.09 15.98
C VAL A 201 -0.97 -20.04 17.26
N GLU A 202 0.19 -19.39 17.19
CA GLU A 202 1.13 -19.25 18.30
C GLU A 202 0.85 -17.95 19.08
N ILE A 203 0.81 -18.04 20.41
CA ILE A 203 0.62 -16.87 21.28
C ILE A 203 1.99 -16.38 21.74
N ILE A 204 2.39 -15.18 21.31
CA ILE A 204 3.70 -14.60 21.58
C ILE A 204 3.54 -13.45 22.57
N ILE A 205 4.16 -13.54 23.75
CA ILE A 205 4.16 -12.46 24.74
C ILE A 205 5.40 -11.58 24.56
N LEU A 206 5.18 -10.27 24.40
CA LEU A 206 6.23 -9.27 24.30
C LEU A 206 6.13 -8.20 25.39
N GLN A 207 7.27 -7.62 25.74
CA GLN A 207 7.35 -6.46 26.61
C GLN A 207 7.31 -5.16 25.79
N PHE A 208 6.46 -4.23 26.18
CA PHE A 208 6.41 -2.88 25.61
C PHE A 208 7.29 -1.93 26.42
N LEU A 209 8.59 -1.86 26.09
CA LEU A 209 9.53 -0.95 26.76
C LEU A 209 9.62 0.41 26.04
N HIS A 210 9.91 0.37 24.74
CA HIS A 210 10.07 1.54 23.88
C HIS A 210 9.46 1.27 22.50
N LYS A 211 8.83 2.28 21.89
CA LYS A 211 8.08 2.16 20.62
C LYS A 211 8.94 1.64 19.46
N ASP A 212 10.18 2.13 19.33
CA ASP A 212 11.08 1.75 18.23
C ASP A 212 11.58 0.30 18.38
N ALA A 213 11.96 -0.08 19.60
CA ALA A 213 12.38 -1.46 19.89
C ALA A 213 11.22 -2.46 19.74
N PHE A 214 10.00 -2.07 20.10
CA PHE A 214 8.81 -2.89 19.91
C PHE A 214 8.49 -3.06 18.42
N ARG A 215 8.61 -1.99 17.63
CA ARG A 215 8.47 -2.04 16.17
C ARG A 215 9.47 -3.01 15.53
N GLU A 216 10.76 -2.88 15.85
CA GLU A 216 11.80 -3.78 15.34
C GLU A 216 11.51 -5.25 15.69
N ARG A 217 10.98 -5.49 16.89
CA ARG A 217 10.61 -6.84 17.31
C ARG A 217 9.41 -7.41 16.55
N ILE A 218 8.41 -6.58 16.25
CA ILE A 218 7.29 -6.96 15.39
C ILE A 218 7.77 -7.24 13.97
N ASP A 219 8.68 -6.43 13.42
CA ASP A 219 9.27 -6.66 12.10
C ASP A 219 9.99 -8.01 12.01
N GLN A 220 10.82 -8.34 13.01
CA GLN A 220 11.47 -9.65 13.09
C GLN A 220 10.45 -10.80 13.15
N LEU A 221 9.37 -10.65 13.91
CA LEU A 221 8.32 -11.66 13.99
C LEU A 221 7.57 -11.83 12.67
N LYS A 222 7.39 -10.76 11.88
CA LYS A 222 6.72 -10.85 10.57
C LYS A 222 7.53 -11.64 9.53
N GLU A 223 8.83 -11.83 9.74
CA GLU A 223 9.65 -12.70 8.88
C GLU A 223 9.33 -14.19 9.10
N GLU A 224 8.86 -14.56 10.30
CA GLU A 224 8.63 -15.95 10.74
C GLU A 224 7.15 -16.31 10.98
N PHE A 225 6.31 -15.31 11.26
CA PHE A 225 4.90 -15.43 11.64
C PHE A 225 3.98 -14.51 10.84
N HIS A 226 2.81 -15.02 10.46
CA HIS A 226 1.72 -14.17 9.99
C HIS A 226 0.97 -13.65 11.22
N ILE A 227 1.23 -12.39 11.59
CA ILE A 227 0.68 -11.79 12.80
C ILE A 227 -0.76 -11.36 12.55
N LEU A 228 -1.71 -12.07 13.17
CA LEU A 228 -3.15 -11.85 12.99
C LEU A 228 -3.67 -10.64 13.77
N ALA A 229 -3.11 -10.39 14.97
CA ALA A 229 -3.50 -9.29 15.84
C ALA A 229 -2.45 -9.00 16.91
N ILE A 230 -2.42 -7.76 17.38
CA ILE A 230 -1.68 -7.34 18.58
C ILE A 230 -2.69 -7.00 19.67
N MET A 231 -2.48 -7.50 20.89
CA MET A 231 -3.39 -7.23 22.01
C MET A 231 -2.62 -6.79 23.24
N GLY A 232 -3.02 -5.71 23.91
CA GLY A 232 -2.24 -5.27 25.05
C GLY A 232 -2.76 -4.07 25.82
N SER A 233 -2.02 -3.70 26.86
CA SER A 233 -2.33 -2.53 27.70
C SER A 233 -1.93 -1.20 27.06
N VAL A 234 -1.13 -1.22 26.00
CA VAL A 234 -0.60 -0.04 25.33
C VAL A 234 -0.98 -0.11 23.87
N GLU A 235 -1.69 0.90 23.39
CA GLU A 235 -2.09 1.03 22.00
C GLU A 235 -0.86 1.12 21.09
N PHE A 236 -0.84 0.28 20.07
CA PHE A 236 0.24 0.21 19.11
C PHE A 236 -0.30 -0.12 17.71
N GLU A 237 -0.46 0.92 16.91
CA GLU A 237 -0.81 0.78 15.49
C GLU A 237 0.42 0.42 14.66
N TYR A 238 0.30 -0.65 13.88
CA TYR A 238 1.38 -1.11 13.01
C TYR A 238 0.88 -1.68 11.69
N GLN A 239 1.04 -0.87 10.63
CA GLN A 239 0.63 -1.24 9.27
C GLN A 239 -0.85 -1.69 9.25
N ASP A 240 -1.13 -2.87 8.69
CA ASP A 240 -2.48 -3.44 8.56
C ASP A 240 -2.84 -4.42 9.69
N ILE A 241 -2.03 -4.50 10.76
CA ILE A 241 -2.28 -5.45 11.87
C ILE A 241 -3.25 -4.80 12.87
N PRO A 242 -4.39 -5.44 13.18
CA PRO A 242 -5.36 -4.90 14.13
C PRO A 242 -4.81 -4.93 15.55
N PHE A 243 -5.06 -3.84 16.28
CA PHE A 243 -4.75 -3.73 17.70
C PHE A 243 -6.02 -3.86 18.56
N PHE A 244 -5.94 -4.63 19.64
CA PHE A 244 -6.98 -4.72 20.66
C PHE A 244 -6.44 -4.31 22.03
N SER A 245 -7.11 -3.38 22.68
CA SER A 245 -6.81 -3.05 24.05
C SER A 245 -7.14 -4.22 24.98
N ALA A 246 -6.43 -4.32 26.10
CA ALA A 246 -6.70 -5.34 27.09
C ALA A 246 -8.16 -5.30 27.58
N LEU A 247 -8.75 -4.10 27.68
CA LEU A 247 -10.14 -3.89 28.09
C LEU A 247 -11.12 -4.52 27.09
N GLU A 248 -10.89 -4.36 25.79
CA GLU A 248 -11.72 -4.96 24.74
C GLU A 248 -11.64 -6.48 24.78
N VAL A 249 -10.45 -7.06 24.96
CA VAL A 249 -10.27 -8.51 25.02
C VAL A 249 -10.91 -9.14 26.27
N PHE A 250 -11.01 -8.39 27.38
CA PHE A 250 -11.69 -8.88 28.57
C PHE A 250 -13.22 -8.78 28.48
N SER A 251 -13.75 -7.87 27.65
CA SER A 251 -15.18 -7.81 27.33
C SER A 251 -15.60 -9.01 26.47
N ASP A 252 -16.82 -9.52 26.64
CA ASP A 252 -17.31 -10.62 25.81
C ASP A 252 -17.46 -10.18 24.33
N ASP A 253 -17.88 -8.95 24.07
CA ASP A 253 -18.04 -8.39 22.72
C ASP A 253 -16.69 -8.26 21.98
N GLY A 254 -15.67 -7.70 22.65
CA GLY A 254 -14.34 -7.56 22.06
C GLY A 254 -13.59 -8.89 21.93
N LEU A 255 -13.87 -9.86 22.80
CA LEU A 255 -13.36 -11.23 22.66
C LEU A 255 -13.93 -11.94 21.43
N ASP A 256 -15.21 -11.72 21.12
CA ASP A 256 -15.84 -12.27 19.91
C ASP A 256 -15.27 -11.65 18.63
N ILE A 257 -14.93 -10.36 18.63
CA ILE A 257 -14.24 -9.71 17.52
C ILE A 257 -12.84 -10.30 17.34
N ALA A 258 -12.07 -10.43 18.41
CA ALA A 258 -10.75 -11.05 18.40
C ALA A 258 -10.82 -12.50 17.90
N LYS A 259 -11.81 -13.27 18.35
CA LYS A 259 -12.05 -14.65 17.92
C LYS A 259 -12.33 -14.76 16.42
N ARG A 260 -13.08 -13.82 15.83
CA ARG A 260 -13.34 -13.76 14.38
C ARG A 260 -12.03 -13.57 13.61
N ILE A 261 -11.22 -12.59 13.98
CA ILE A 261 -9.94 -12.31 13.30
C ILE A 261 -8.95 -13.49 13.44
N ILE A 262 -8.96 -14.18 14.57
CA ILE A 262 -8.03 -15.28 14.83
C ILE A 262 -8.52 -16.63 14.24
N SER A 263 -9.83 -16.82 14.10
CA SER A 263 -10.42 -18.07 13.57
C SER A 263 -10.62 -18.07 12.05
N ASP A 264 -10.60 -16.91 11.38
CA ASP A 264 -10.88 -16.80 9.94
C ASP A 264 -9.64 -16.98 9.06
N GLU A 265 -9.23 -18.23 8.86
CA GLU A 265 -8.29 -18.57 7.78
C GLU A 265 -8.84 -19.56 6.74
N VAL A 266 -10.17 -19.74 6.65
CA VAL A 266 -10.75 -20.73 5.71
C VAL A 266 -11.92 -20.26 4.81
N PRO A 267 -12.52 -19.04 4.90
CA PRO A 267 -13.63 -18.71 3.99
C PRO A 267 -13.21 -18.24 2.58
N TYR A 268 -12.19 -17.38 2.46
CA TYR A 268 -11.98 -16.58 1.26
C TYR A 268 -11.34 -17.35 0.09
N GLU A 269 -10.36 -18.23 0.35
CA GLU A 269 -9.79 -19.09 -0.70
C GLU A 269 -10.84 -20.05 -1.29
N LYS A 270 -11.72 -20.59 -0.44
CA LYS A 270 -12.86 -21.42 -0.87
C LYS A 270 -13.92 -20.59 -1.62
N LEU A 271 -14.16 -19.35 -1.21
CA LEU A 271 -15.05 -18.41 -1.89
C LEU A 271 -14.52 -18.09 -3.29
N ILE A 272 -13.23 -17.76 -3.41
CA ILE A 272 -12.55 -17.51 -4.70
C ILE A 272 -12.67 -18.76 -5.57
N ALA A 273 -12.33 -19.95 -5.04
CA ALA A 273 -12.46 -21.20 -5.78
C ALA A 273 -13.92 -21.48 -6.25
N SER A 274 -14.91 -21.15 -5.43
CA SER A 274 -16.34 -21.31 -5.76
C SER A 274 -16.84 -20.29 -6.78
N LEU A 275 -16.26 -19.09 -6.83
CA LEU A 275 -16.65 -18.02 -7.75
C LEU A 275 -15.91 -18.12 -9.10
N SER A 276 -14.66 -18.58 -9.12
CA SER A 276 -13.80 -18.70 -10.31
C SER A 276 -14.35 -19.61 -11.42
N GLY A 277 -15.35 -20.45 -11.13
CA GLY A 277 -16.06 -21.27 -12.12
C GLY A 277 -17.41 -20.69 -12.59
N ASN A 278 -17.93 -19.67 -11.91
CA ASN A 278 -19.31 -19.18 -12.08
C ASN A 278 -19.38 -17.74 -12.60
N LEU A 279 -18.31 -16.95 -12.44
CA LEU A 279 -18.21 -15.58 -12.97
C LEU A 279 -17.41 -15.61 -14.27
N LYS A 280 -17.97 -15.07 -15.35
CA LYS A 280 -17.36 -15.05 -16.69
C LYS A 280 -17.16 -13.64 -17.23
N ALA A 281 -17.86 -12.67 -16.66
CA ALA A 281 -17.81 -11.28 -17.06
C ALA A 281 -16.83 -10.47 -16.21
N VAL A 282 -16.07 -11.07 -15.29
CA VAL A 282 -15.06 -10.36 -14.46
C VAL A 282 -13.66 -10.92 -14.75
N ASP A 283 -12.69 -10.03 -14.91
CA ASP A 283 -11.33 -10.39 -15.37
C ASP A 283 -10.54 -11.18 -14.31
N SER A 284 -10.75 -10.88 -13.03
CA SER A 284 -10.12 -11.56 -11.90
C SER A 284 -11.11 -11.69 -10.73
N VAL A 285 -11.47 -12.93 -10.41
CA VAL A 285 -12.34 -13.25 -9.26
C VAL A 285 -11.64 -12.99 -7.93
N GLU A 286 -10.32 -13.20 -7.90
CA GLU A 286 -9.51 -12.93 -6.71
C GLU A 286 -9.50 -11.44 -6.38
N ASP A 287 -9.23 -10.58 -7.37
CA ASP A 287 -9.23 -9.12 -7.17
C ASP A 287 -10.62 -8.61 -6.79
N LEU A 288 -11.67 -9.17 -7.40
CA LEU A 288 -13.06 -8.86 -7.04
C LEU A 288 -13.35 -9.18 -5.56
N VAL A 289 -12.97 -10.36 -5.08
CA VAL A 289 -13.22 -10.74 -3.68
C VAL A 289 -12.47 -9.82 -2.71
N TYR A 290 -11.21 -9.48 -3.00
CA TYR A 290 -10.44 -8.55 -2.17
C TYR A 290 -11.04 -7.13 -2.17
N PHE A 291 -11.43 -6.65 -3.35
CA PHE A 291 -12.07 -5.34 -3.50
C PHE A 291 -13.38 -5.26 -2.71
N LEU A 292 -14.26 -6.26 -2.86
CA LEU A 292 -15.55 -6.31 -2.16
C LEU A 292 -15.37 -6.43 -0.64
N ARG A 293 -14.37 -7.19 -0.17
CA ARG A 293 -14.04 -7.28 1.26
C ARG A 293 -13.67 -5.91 1.83
N LYS A 294 -12.80 -5.16 1.13
CA LYS A 294 -12.42 -3.81 1.55
C LYS A 294 -13.64 -2.89 1.59
N LEU A 295 -14.48 -2.97 0.56
CA LEU A 295 -15.69 -2.17 0.46
C LEU A 295 -16.65 -2.42 1.63
N ILE A 296 -16.91 -3.68 1.98
CA ILE A 296 -17.80 -4.03 3.10
C ILE A 296 -17.22 -3.54 4.44
N SER A 297 -15.91 -3.62 4.64
CA SER A 297 -15.25 -3.04 5.81
C SER A 297 -15.43 -1.52 5.89
N GLU A 298 -15.25 -0.81 4.77
CA GLU A 298 -15.46 0.63 4.69
C GLU A 298 -16.95 1.00 4.95
N LEU A 299 -17.90 0.21 4.44
CA LEU A 299 -19.33 0.39 4.69
C LEU A 299 -19.70 0.21 6.17
N GLN A 300 -19.14 -0.79 6.85
CA GLN A 300 -19.34 -0.99 8.30
C GLN A 300 -18.87 0.23 9.10
N ILE A 301 -17.71 0.80 8.74
CA ILE A 301 -17.16 2.00 9.37
C ILE A 301 -18.07 3.22 9.12
N GLN A 302 -18.45 3.47 7.87
CA GLN A 302 -19.25 4.65 7.52
C GLN A 302 -20.68 4.61 8.08
N LEU A 303 -21.27 3.41 8.18
CA LEU A 303 -22.58 3.21 8.79
C LEU A 303 -22.52 3.04 10.31
N ASN A 304 -21.31 3.01 10.89
CA ASN A 304 -21.05 2.80 12.31
C ASN A 304 -21.78 1.55 12.85
N LEU A 305 -21.65 0.43 12.14
CA LEU A 305 -22.27 -0.85 12.49
C LEU A 305 -21.28 -2.01 12.31
N ILE A 306 -21.55 -3.11 13.00
CA ILE A 306 -20.78 -4.36 12.89
C ILE A 306 -21.73 -5.45 12.42
N LEU A 307 -21.34 -6.20 11.40
CA LEU A 307 -22.14 -7.32 10.88
C LEU A 307 -22.03 -8.58 11.74
N GLU A 308 -23.09 -9.38 11.74
CA GLU A 308 -23.08 -10.75 12.24
C GLU A 308 -22.04 -11.62 11.49
N PRO A 309 -21.41 -12.60 12.16
CA PRO A 309 -20.39 -13.45 11.53
C PRO A 309 -20.90 -14.17 10.26
N GLY A 310 -20.11 -14.12 9.18
CA GLY A 310 -20.41 -14.82 7.92
C GLY A 310 -21.39 -14.10 6.99
N VAL A 311 -21.97 -12.98 7.43
CA VAL A 311 -22.83 -12.13 6.59
C VAL A 311 -22.00 -11.40 5.54
N ASP A 312 -20.78 -11.01 5.88
CA ASP A 312 -19.77 -10.45 4.97
C ASP A 312 -19.53 -11.35 3.75
N ILE A 313 -19.39 -12.66 3.96
CA ILE A 313 -19.23 -13.65 2.88
C ILE A 313 -20.48 -13.70 1.99
N GLY A 314 -21.66 -13.71 2.60
CA GLY A 314 -22.94 -13.68 1.88
C GLY A 314 -23.12 -12.41 1.05
N MET A 315 -22.65 -11.27 1.57
CA MET A 315 -22.66 -9.99 0.88
C MET A 315 -21.66 -9.97 -0.29
N ILE A 316 -20.44 -10.49 -0.12
CA ILE A 316 -19.47 -10.62 -1.22
C ILE A 316 -20.04 -11.48 -2.33
N LEU A 317 -20.69 -12.59 -1.98
CA LEU A 317 -21.34 -13.47 -2.95
C LEU A 317 -22.46 -12.73 -3.72
N HIS A 318 -23.34 -12.03 -2.99
CA HIS A 318 -24.42 -11.23 -3.59
C HIS A 318 -23.88 -10.17 -4.55
N MET A 319 -22.87 -9.42 -4.11
CA MET A 319 -22.26 -8.35 -4.89
C MET A 319 -21.49 -8.88 -6.11
N ALA A 320 -20.77 -9.99 -5.97
CA ALA A 320 -20.05 -10.61 -7.08
C ALA A 320 -21.00 -11.05 -8.20
N PHE A 321 -22.14 -11.68 -7.85
CA PHE A 321 -23.16 -12.03 -8.82
C PHE A 321 -23.96 -10.83 -9.35
N LEU A 322 -24.13 -9.78 -8.54
CA LEU A 322 -24.71 -8.52 -9.00
C LEU A 322 -23.85 -7.90 -10.10
N ILE A 323 -22.54 -7.79 -9.89
CA ILE A 323 -21.59 -7.24 -10.88
C ILE A 323 -21.62 -8.06 -12.17
N GLU A 324 -21.57 -9.39 -12.08
CA GLU A 324 -21.70 -10.29 -13.23
C GLU A 324 -23.02 -10.05 -13.99
N ARG A 325 -24.15 -10.00 -13.28
CA ARG A 325 -25.47 -9.75 -13.87
C ARG A 325 -25.54 -8.41 -14.60
N MET A 326 -25.01 -7.35 -13.99
CA MET A 326 -25.03 -6.01 -14.57
C MET A 326 -24.13 -5.93 -15.81
N ARG A 327 -22.94 -6.55 -15.78
CA ARG A 327 -22.06 -6.62 -16.97
C ARG A 327 -22.68 -7.41 -18.12
N LEU A 328 -23.54 -8.39 -17.82
CA LEU A 328 -24.28 -9.16 -18.83
C LEU A 328 -25.57 -8.46 -19.31
N GLY A 329 -25.88 -7.26 -18.82
CA GLY A 329 -27.06 -6.49 -19.22
C GLY A 329 -28.40 -7.09 -18.76
N ALA A 330 -28.38 -7.84 -17.65
CA ALA A 330 -29.57 -8.47 -17.11
C ALA A 330 -30.51 -7.44 -16.43
N VAL A 331 -31.81 -7.74 -16.44
CA VAL A 331 -32.86 -6.85 -15.91
C VAL A 331 -32.83 -6.77 -14.38
N ASP A 332 -33.17 -5.59 -13.89
CA ASP A 332 -33.22 -5.23 -12.47
C ASP A 332 -34.23 -6.05 -11.68
N ARG A 333 -33.88 -6.33 -10.43
CA ARG A 333 -34.81 -6.85 -9.43
C ARG A 333 -35.51 -5.66 -8.76
N GLU A 334 -36.84 -5.70 -8.65
CA GLU A 334 -37.57 -4.68 -7.89
C GLU A 334 -37.45 -4.89 -6.38
N PHE A 335 -37.20 -3.82 -5.64
CA PHE A 335 -37.23 -3.81 -4.18
C PHE A 335 -38.66 -3.48 -3.69
N PRO A 336 -39.30 -4.35 -2.87
CA PRO A 336 -40.63 -4.08 -2.33
C PRO A 336 -40.68 -2.78 -1.52
N ASP A 337 -41.64 -1.91 -1.81
CA ASP A 337 -41.85 -0.65 -1.09
C ASP A 337 -40.61 0.27 -1.03
N LEU A 338 -39.80 0.28 -2.11
CA LEU A 338 -38.56 1.06 -2.23
C LEU A 338 -38.71 2.51 -1.77
N ASN A 339 -39.81 3.18 -2.15
CA ASN A 339 -40.07 4.56 -1.78
C ASN A 339 -40.26 4.78 -0.27
N GLU A 340 -40.83 3.80 0.43
CA GLU A 340 -41.02 3.87 1.88
C GLU A 340 -39.69 3.56 2.60
N PHE A 341 -38.98 2.54 2.13
CA PHE A 341 -37.67 2.17 2.66
C PHE A 341 -36.66 3.32 2.50
N ALA A 342 -36.59 3.95 1.33
CA ALA A 342 -35.69 5.06 1.05
C ALA A 342 -36.00 6.31 1.90
N LYS A 343 -37.27 6.54 2.26
CA LYS A 343 -37.63 7.62 3.19
C LYS A 343 -37.17 7.32 4.61
N LYS A 344 -37.25 6.06 5.04
CA LYS A 344 -36.91 5.64 6.40
C LYS A 344 -35.40 5.55 6.63
N HIS A 345 -34.65 5.12 5.62
CA HIS A 345 -33.20 4.85 5.69
C HIS A 345 -32.40 5.73 4.73
N LEU A 346 -32.80 7.00 4.61
CA LEU A 346 -32.25 7.93 3.62
C LEU A 346 -30.72 8.09 3.75
N VAL A 347 -30.23 8.22 5.00
CA VAL A 347 -28.80 8.45 5.26
C VAL A 347 -28.00 7.20 4.91
N GLU A 348 -28.46 6.04 5.36
CA GLU A 348 -27.78 4.77 5.14
C GLU A 348 -27.77 4.38 3.67
N MET A 349 -28.86 4.67 2.95
CA MET A 349 -28.91 4.50 1.49
C MET A 349 -27.97 5.46 0.76
N GLN A 350 -27.81 6.71 1.21
CA GLN A 350 -26.86 7.65 0.61
C GLN A 350 -25.41 7.20 0.79
N VAL A 351 -25.05 6.74 1.99
CA VAL A 351 -23.73 6.17 2.27
C VAL A 351 -23.48 4.93 1.39
N THR A 352 -24.47 4.04 1.31
CA THR A 352 -24.38 2.84 0.47
C THR A 352 -24.24 3.20 -1.02
N GLN A 353 -25.00 4.17 -1.51
CA GLN A 353 -24.90 4.68 -2.89
C GLN A 353 -23.50 5.21 -3.20
N GLN A 354 -22.96 6.07 -2.33
CA GLN A 354 -21.61 6.64 -2.53
C GLN A 354 -20.54 5.56 -2.60
N MET A 355 -20.65 4.52 -1.76
CA MET A 355 -19.74 3.39 -1.81
C MET A 355 -19.90 2.57 -3.09
N MET A 356 -21.13 2.46 -3.62
CA MET A 356 -21.39 1.75 -4.87
C MET A 356 -20.89 2.50 -6.11
N GLU A 357 -20.70 3.82 -6.07
CA GLU A 357 -20.06 4.57 -7.16
C GLU A 357 -18.64 4.05 -7.46
N ASN A 358 -17.93 3.55 -6.43
CA ASN A 358 -16.62 2.92 -6.61
C ASN A 358 -16.73 1.61 -7.41
N VAL A 359 -17.78 0.82 -7.16
CA VAL A 359 -18.07 -0.43 -7.88
C VAL A 359 -18.48 -0.14 -9.32
N GLU A 360 -19.34 0.85 -9.51
CA GLU A 360 -19.79 1.31 -10.83
C GLU A 360 -18.63 1.73 -11.71
N ARG A 361 -17.68 2.49 -11.15
CA ARG A 361 -16.48 2.95 -11.86
C ARG A 361 -15.52 1.81 -12.20
N GLU A 362 -15.24 0.94 -11.23
CA GLU A 362 -14.27 -0.16 -11.39
C GLU A 362 -14.77 -1.18 -12.44
N TYR A 363 -16.05 -1.55 -12.39
CA TYR A 363 -16.60 -2.61 -13.24
C TYR A 363 -17.42 -2.09 -14.43
N GLN A 364 -17.51 -0.77 -14.61
CA GLN A 364 -18.26 -0.12 -15.70
C GLN A 364 -19.72 -0.56 -15.76
N ILE A 365 -20.37 -0.59 -14.59
CA ILE A 365 -21.78 -0.96 -14.43
C ILE A 365 -22.58 0.20 -13.83
N THR A 366 -23.91 0.09 -13.86
CA THR A 366 -24.81 0.96 -13.09
C THR A 366 -25.55 0.09 -12.08
N VAL A 367 -25.47 0.44 -10.80
CA VAL A 367 -26.12 -0.29 -9.71
C VAL A 367 -27.53 0.32 -9.50
N PRO A 368 -28.61 -0.45 -9.70
CA PRO A 368 -29.96 0.06 -9.55
C PRO A 368 -30.27 0.44 -8.11
N GLN A 369 -31.13 1.44 -7.89
CA GLN A 369 -31.55 1.84 -6.54
C GLN A 369 -32.17 0.70 -5.73
N SER A 370 -32.81 -0.28 -6.37
CA SER A 370 -33.31 -1.48 -5.71
C SER A 370 -32.20 -2.31 -5.07
N GLU A 371 -31.04 -2.42 -5.71
CA GLU A 371 -29.88 -3.16 -5.18
C GLU A 371 -29.19 -2.35 -4.08
N ILE A 372 -29.15 -1.02 -4.18
CA ILE A 372 -28.73 -0.15 -3.07
C ILE A 372 -29.62 -0.37 -1.84
N ALA A 373 -30.93 -0.46 -2.03
CA ALA A 373 -31.87 -0.74 -0.95
C ALA A 373 -31.67 -2.15 -0.37
N TYR A 374 -31.42 -3.17 -1.19
CA TYR A 374 -31.11 -4.52 -0.71
C TYR A 374 -29.80 -4.56 0.10
N LEU A 375 -28.74 -3.93 -0.38
CA LEU A 375 -27.47 -3.85 0.35
C LEU A 375 -27.63 -3.10 1.67
N THR A 376 -28.33 -1.96 1.66
CA THR A 376 -28.64 -1.20 2.87
C THR A 376 -29.46 -2.03 3.86
N GLN A 377 -30.48 -2.76 3.38
CA GLN A 377 -31.28 -3.65 4.20
C GLN A 377 -30.44 -4.78 4.78
N MET A 378 -29.56 -5.42 3.99
CA MET A 378 -28.66 -6.46 4.47
C MET A 378 -27.73 -5.95 5.58
N MET A 379 -27.18 -4.74 5.43
CA MET A 379 -26.34 -4.11 6.45
C MET A 379 -27.11 -3.85 7.75
N LEU A 380 -28.32 -3.31 7.65
CA LEU A 380 -29.12 -2.93 8.82
C LEU A 380 -29.77 -4.11 9.53
N ALA A 381 -30.22 -5.12 8.79
CA ALA A 381 -30.92 -6.28 9.34
C ALA A 381 -29.99 -7.28 10.02
N ASN A 382 -28.70 -7.26 9.69
CA ASN A 382 -27.70 -8.19 10.21
C ASN A 382 -26.63 -7.48 11.05
N ARG A 383 -26.96 -6.33 11.64
CA ARG A 383 -26.09 -5.67 12.61
C ARG A 383 -26.13 -6.44 13.92
N VAL A 384 -25.00 -6.55 14.60
CA VAL A 384 -24.95 -7.07 15.96
C VAL A 384 -25.72 -6.12 16.87
N GLU A 385 -26.73 -6.63 17.60
CA GLU A 385 -27.38 -5.85 18.65
C GLU A 385 -26.42 -5.72 19.84
N ALA A 386 -26.21 -4.49 20.29
CA ALA A 386 -25.35 -4.16 21.42
C ALA A 386 -25.94 -4.58 22.77
#